data_AF-A0A6A7KWF9-F1
#
_entry.id   AF-A0A6A7KWF9-F1
#
_cell.length_a   1.000
_cell.length_b   1.000
_cell.length_c   1.000
_cell.angle_alpha   90.00
_cell.angle_beta   90.00
_cell.angle_gamma   90.00
#
_symmetry.space_group_name_H-M   'P 1'
#
loop_
_entity.id
_entity.type
_entity.pdbx_description
1 polymer ?
#
loop_
_entity_poly.entity_id
_entity_poly.type
_entity_poly.pdbx_seq_one_letter_code
_entity_poly.pdbx_strand_id
1 'polypeptide(L)'
;MARAQRYQKRGGDAVHVPLDDALELAQDPSRELLALDEALKGLAAVDQRKHRVIELRFFEGLTIEETAAVLEVSPDTVQRDSRLARVWLLGAMADQPNPGSGDA
;
A
#
# COMPACT_ATOMS: atom_id res chain seq x y z
N MET A 1 -13.80 33.16 7.23
CA MET A 1 -12.70 32.27 6.82
C MET A 1 -11.92 31.88 8.07
N ALA A 2 -12.21 30.71 8.63
CA ALA A 2 -11.46 30.11 9.73
C ALA A 2 -11.94 28.66 9.87
N ARG A 3 -11.25 27.72 9.20
CA ARG A 3 -11.45 26.28 9.45
C ARG A 3 -10.13 25.71 9.95
N ALA A 4 -9.75 26.15 11.14
CA ALA A 4 -8.79 25.44 11.98
C ALA A 4 -9.49 24.18 12.52
N GLN A 5 -9.47 23.10 11.74
CA GLN A 5 -9.91 21.80 12.22
C GLN A 5 -8.71 21.06 12.78
N ARG A 6 -8.58 21.20 14.11
CA ARG A 6 -8.03 20.25 15.08
C ARG A 6 -7.48 18.96 14.45
N TYR A 7 -6.20 18.98 14.07
CA TYR A 7 -5.41 17.83 13.63
C TYR A 7 -4.90 16.98 14.82
N GLN A 8 -5.70 16.89 15.88
CA GLN A 8 -5.38 16.14 17.09
C GLN A 8 -6.59 15.31 17.48
N LYS A 9 -6.65 14.08 16.98
CA LYS A 9 -6.98 12.87 17.74
C LYS A 9 -7.16 11.66 16.80
N ARG A 10 -6.35 10.63 17.08
CA ARG A 10 -6.58 9.19 16.84
C ARG A 10 -6.07 8.59 15.52
N GLY A 11 -4.75 8.45 15.41
CA GLY A 11 -4.16 7.26 14.78
C GLY A 11 -4.13 6.09 15.79
N GLY A 12 -5.25 5.81 16.46
CA GLY A 12 -5.32 4.88 17.60
C GLY A 12 -6.00 3.55 17.30
N ASP A 13 -6.41 3.33 16.05
CA ASP A 13 -7.02 2.09 15.60
C ASP A 13 -6.94 2.02 14.07
N ALA A 14 -5.78 2.39 13.52
CA ALA A 14 -5.51 2.20 12.11
C ALA A 14 -5.53 0.69 11.89
N VAL A 15 -6.69 0.18 11.45
CA VAL A 15 -6.86 -1.17 10.95
C VAL A 15 -5.82 -1.31 9.83
N HIS A 16 -4.66 -1.87 10.20
CA HIS A 16 -3.63 -2.27 9.27
C HIS A 16 -4.33 -3.16 8.26
N VAL A 17 -4.55 -2.61 7.06
CA VAL A 17 -5.14 -3.38 5.99
C VAL A 17 -4.11 -4.45 5.68
N PRO A 18 -4.44 -5.74 5.65
CA PRO A 18 -3.44 -6.81 5.72
C PRO A 18 -2.65 -6.85 4.41
N LEU A 19 -1.48 -6.24 4.42
CA LEU A 19 -0.33 -6.58 3.58
C LEU A 19 0.76 -7.13 4.50
N ASP A 20 0.82 -6.65 5.75
CA ASP A 20 1.59 -7.27 6.83
C ASP A 20 1.21 -8.74 7.06
N ASP A 21 -0.06 -9.11 7.09
CA ASP A 21 -0.45 -10.53 7.23
C ASP A 21 0.06 -11.40 6.06
N ALA A 22 0.26 -10.82 4.87
CA ALA A 22 0.84 -11.55 3.73
C ALA A 22 2.35 -11.76 3.95
N LEU A 23 3.05 -10.74 4.44
CA LEU A 23 4.47 -10.79 4.79
C LEU A 23 4.76 -11.72 5.99
N GLU A 24 3.86 -11.79 6.97
CA GLU A 24 3.99 -12.68 8.14
C GLU A 24 3.85 -14.17 7.79
N LEU A 25 3.13 -14.50 6.71
CA LEU A 25 2.93 -15.88 6.25
C LEU A 25 4.03 -16.37 5.29
N ALA A 26 4.96 -15.51 4.88
CA ALA A 26 5.99 -15.88 3.93
C ALA A 26 7.14 -16.66 4.55
N GLN A 27 7.63 -17.64 3.78
CA GLN A 27 8.75 -18.49 4.19
C GLN A 27 10.09 -17.74 4.22
N ASP A 28 10.21 -16.63 3.49
CA ASP A 28 11.35 -15.71 3.53
C ASP A 28 10.85 -14.25 3.50
N PRO A 29 10.65 -13.65 4.70
CA PRO A 29 10.17 -12.27 4.83
C PRO A 29 11.09 -11.24 4.18
N SER A 30 12.41 -11.50 4.14
CA SER A 30 13.38 -10.55 3.58
C SER A 30 13.24 -10.45 2.07
N ARG A 31 13.02 -11.59 1.42
CA ARG A 31 12.82 -11.66 -0.02
C ARG A 31 11.48 -11.08 -0.45
N GLU A 32 10.42 -11.37 0.28
CA GLU A 32 9.10 -10.87 -0.06
C GLU A 32 9.01 -9.35 0.13
N LEU A 33 9.72 -8.82 1.13
CA LEU A 33 9.88 -7.38 1.32
C LEU A 33 10.65 -6.71 0.16
N LEU A 34 11.68 -7.37 -0.38
CA LEU A 34 12.38 -6.90 -1.59
C LEU A 34 11.48 -6.93 -2.84
N ALA A 35 10.74 -8.02 -3.04
CA ALA A 35 9.78 -8.13 -4.15
C ALA A 35 8.66 -7.09 -4.04
N LEU A 36 8.20 -6.81 -2.83
CA LEU A 36 7.24 -5.75 -2.56
C LEU A 36 7.81 -4.36 -2.86
N ASP A 37 9.04 -4.06 -2.45
CA ASP A 37 9.70 -2.79 -2.74
C ASP A 37 9.86 -2.56 -4.25
N GLU A 38 10.29 -3.58 -5.00
CA GLU A 38 10.37 -3.51 -6.46
C GLU A 38 8.99 -3.37 -7.12
N ALA A 39 8.00 -4.12 -6.65
CA ALA A 39 6.63 -3.99 -7.14
C ALA A 39 6.08 -2.58 -6.86
N LEU A 40 6.30 -2.00 -5.69
CA LEU A 40 5.90 -0.63 -5.36
C LEU A 40 6.57 0.40 -6.28
N LYS A 41 7.86 0.24 -6.58
CA LYS A 41 8.56 1.09 -7.56
C LYS A 41 7.94 0.97 -8.95
N GLY A 42 7.60 -0.26 -9.38
CA GLY A 42 6.89 -0.50 -10.63
C GLY A 42 5.50 0.16 -10.65
N LEU A 43 4.76 0.07 -9.55
CA LEU A 43 3.44 0.70 -9.40
C LEU A 43 3.55 2.22 -9.50
N ALA A 44 4.57 2.82 -8.88
CA ALA A 44 4.81 4.26 -8.97
C ALA A 44 5.05 4.73 -10.41
N ALA A 45 5.71 3.91 -11.23
CA ALA A 45 5.96 4.19 -12.64
C ALA A 45 4.70 4.06 -13.51
N VAL A 46 3.79 3.14 -13.15
CA VAL A 46 2.53 2.90 -13.89
C VAL A 46 1.44 3.88 -13.47
N ASP A 47 1.24 4.06 -12.16
CA ASP A 47 0.21 4.91 -11.59
C ASP A 47 0.66 5.47 -10.22
N GLN A 48 1.15 6.70 -10.28
CA GLN A 48 1.62 7.43 -9.10
C GLN A 48 0.53 7.67 -8.05
N ARG A 49 -0.75 7.80 -8.47
CA ARG A 49 -1.87 8.01 -7.53
C ARG A 49 -2.13 6.75 -6.72
N LYS A 50 -2.14 5.59 -7.37
CA LYS A 50 -2.30 4.29 -6.71
C LYS A 50 -1.12 3.97 -5.78
N HIS A 51 0.10 4.31 -6.18
CA HIS A 51 1.26 4.22 -5.30
C HIS A 51 1.05 5.08 -4.03
N ARG A 52 0.68 6.35 -4.19
CA ARG A 52 0.49 7.26 -3.04
C ARG A 52 -0.65 6.81 -2.12
N VAL A 53 -1.71 6.22 -2.65
CA VAL A 53 -2.78 5.59 -1.83
C VAL A 53 -2.23 4.46 -0.98
N ILE A 54 -1.37 3.59 -1.51
CA ILE A 54 -0.75 2.52 -0.72
C ILE A 54 0.24 3.12 0.28
N GLU A 55 1.05 4.09 -0.12
CA GLU A 55 2.03 4.74 0.75
C GLU A 55 1.39 5.36 2.00
N LEU A 56 0.34 6.17 1.80
CA LEU A 56 -0.39 6.85 2.88
C LEU A 56 -1.10 5.86 3.80
N ARG A 57 -1.69 4.80 3.25
CA ARG A 57 -2.48 3.85 4.05
C ARG A 57 -1.61 2.84 4.81
N PHE A 58 -0.49 2.44 4.24
CA PHE A 58 0.36 1.39 4.81
C PHE A 58 1.51 1.93 5.64
N PHE A 59 2.21 2.96 5.15
CA PHE A 59 3.39 3.48 5.85
C PHE A 59 3.03 4.62 6.80
N GLU A 60 2.13 5.51 6.38
CA GLU A 60 1.67 6.60 7.23
C GLU A 60 0.44 6.21 8.10
N GLY A 61 -0.17 5.03 7.85
CA GLY A 61 -1.28 4.49 8.64
C GLY A 61 -2.60 5.26 8.51
N LEU A 62 -2.79 6.03 7.43
CA LEU A 62 -4.00 6.85 7.26
C LEU A 62 -5.23 5.99 6.92
N THR A 63 -6.37 6.44 7.42
CA THR A 63 -7.69 5.92 7.02
C THR A 63 -8.01 6.30 5.57
N ILE A 64 -9.09 5.72 5.01
CA ILE A 64 -9.54 6.02 3.64
C ILE A 64 -9.94 7.50 3.53
N GLU A 65 -10.62 8.02 4.55
CA GLU A 65 -11.12 9.37 4.63
C GLU A 65 -9.98 10.40 4.71
N GLU A 66 -8.96 10.10 5.52
CA GLU A 66 -7.78 10.96 5.63
C GLU A 66 -6.93 10.92 4.35
N THR A 67 -6.74 9.73 3.77
CA THR A 67 -6.06 9.56 2.48
C THR A 67 -6.79 10.34 1.37
N ALA A 68 -8.13 10.29 1.35
CA ALA A 68 -8.96 11.03 0.41
C ALA A 68 -8.80 12.54 0.56
N ALA A 69 -8.72 13.02 1.80
CA ALA A 69 -8.47 14.43 2.09
C ALA A 69 -7.06 14.88 1.64
N VAL A 70 -6.03 14.06 1.84
CA VAL A 70 -4.65 14.35 1.42
C VAL A 70 -4.52 14.36 -0.11
N LEU A 71 -5.19 13.43 -0.78
CA LEU A 71 -5.14 13.29 -2.24
C LEU A 71 -6.18 14.14 -2.98
N GLU A 72 -7.01 14.89 -2.26
CA GLU A 72 -8.12 15.69 -2.79
C GLU A 72 -9.07 14.89 -3.71
N VAL A 73 -9.31 13.62 -3.38
CA VAL A 73 -10.23 12.73 -4.11
C VAL A 73 -11.37 12.25 -3.20
N SER A 74 -12.35 11.54 -3.77
CA SER A 74 -13.41 10.93 -2.97
C SER A 74 -12.91 9.68 -2.21
N PRO A 75 -13.45 9.37 -1.02
CA PRO A 75 -13.15 8.12 -0.30
C PRO A 75 -13.40 6.87 -1.15
N ASP A 76 -14.43 6.90 -2.00
CA ASP A 76 -14.79 5.83 -2.92
C ASP A 76 -13.72 5.66 -4.03
N THR A 77 -13.07 6.75 -4.46
CA THR A 77 -11.90 6.70 -5.35
C THR A 77 -10.71 6.03 -4.66
N VAL A 78 -10.39 6.41 -3.41
CA VAL A 78 -9.30 5.80 -2.63
C VAL A 78 -9.53 4.31 -2.44
N GLN A 79 -10.76 3.89 -2.13
CA GLN A 79 -11.09 2.49 -1.94
C GLN A 79 -10.90 1.67 -3.23
N ARG A 80 -11.35 2.20 -4.38
CA ARG A 80 -11.11 1.57 -5.70
C ARG A 80 -9.63 1.50 -6.05
N ASP A 81 -8.91 2.61 -5.89
CA ASP A 81 -7.49 2.68 -6.22
C ASP A 81 -6.68 1.74 -5.33
N SER A 82 -6.98 1.67 -4.04
CA SER A 82 -6.30 0.75 -3.13
C SER A 82 -6.56 -0.71 -3.48
N ARG A 83 -7.79 -1.07 -3.89
CA ARG A 83 -8.09 -2.43 -4.36
C ARG A 83 -7.33 -2.76 -5.64
N LEU A 84 -7.32 -1.86 -6.62
CA LEU A 84 -6.60 -2.04 -7.88
C LEU A 84 -5.09 -2.14 -7.65
N ALA A 85 -4.54 -1.29 -6.80
CA ALA A 85 -3.13 -1.31 -6.42
C ALA A 85 -2.74 -2.66 -5.79
N ARG A 86 -3.55 -3.18 -4.86
CA ARG A 86 -3.32 -4.49 -4.24
C ARG A 86 -3.33 -5.64 -5.25
N VAL A 87 -4.31 -5.67 -6.16
CA VAL A 87 -4.38 -6.70 -7.21
C VAL A 87 -3.17 -6.62 -8.14
N TRP A 88 -2.78 -5.39 -8.51
CA TRP A 88 -1.61 -5.16 -9.35
C TRP A 88 -0.32 -5.59 -8.65
N LEU A 89 -0.13 -5.25 -7.37
CA LEU A 89 1.04 -5.66 -6.58
C LEU A 89 1.15 -7.18 -6.47
N LEU A 90 0.04 -7.86 -6.19
CA LEU A 90 0.02 -9.32 -6.11
C LEU A 90 0.42 -9.97 -7.45
N GLY A 91 -0.06 -9.40 -8.57
CA GLY A 91 0.33 -9.84 -9.91
C GLY A 91 1.79 -9.57 -10.22
N ALA A 92 2.30 -8.39 -9.87
CA ALA A 92 3.70 -8.01 -10.09
C ALA A 92 4.66 -8.87 -9.27
N MET A 93 4.32 -9.18 -8.02
CA MET A 93 5.12 -10.06 -7.14
C MET A 93 5.07 -11.52 -7.61
N ALA A 94 3.99 -11.96 -8.25
CA ALA A 94 3.88 -13.30 -8.83
C ALA A 94 4.64 -13.45 -10.16
N ASP A 95 4.75 -12.37 -10.95
CA ASP A 95 5.49 -12.34 -12.22
C ASP A 95 7.00 -12.17 -12.01
N GLN A 96 7.43 -11.66 -10.85
CA GLN A 96 8.82 -11.68 -10.44
C GLN A 96 9.33 -13.13 -10.39
N PRO A 97 10.27 -13.54 -11.27
CA PRO A 97 10.84 -14.86 -11.18
C PRO A 97 11.47 -14.99 -9.80
N ASN A 98 11.13 -16.04 -9.07
CA ASN A 98 11.76 -16.41 -7.82
C ASN A 98 13.21 -16.90 -8.15
N PRO A 99 14.31 -16.12 -7.97
CA PRO A 99 15.69 -16.63 -8.10
C PRO A 99 16.09 -17.64 -7.00
N GLY A 100 15.18 -18.51 -6.56
CA GLY A 100 15.39 -19.51 -5.51
C GLY A 100 15.14 -20.95 -5.94
N SER A 101 14.55 -21.19 -7.10
CA SER A 101 14.51 -22.51 -7.71
C SER A 101 15.71 -22.66 -8.66
N GLY A 102 16.91 -22.72 -8.08
CA GLY A 102 18.15 -22.98 -8.79
C GLY A 102 18.93 -24.02 -8.01
N ASP A 103 18.98 -25.22 -8.58
CA ASP A 103 19.78 -26.37 -8.17
C ASP A 103 21.14 -26.00 -7.54
N ALA A 104 21.44 -26.67 -6.42
CA ALA A 104 22.80 -26.95 -5.97
C ALA A 104 22.90 -28.43 -5.58
#